data_AF-A0A950Y663-F1
#
_entry.id   AF-A0A950Y663-F1
#
_cell.length_a   1.000
_cell.length_b   1.000
_cell.length_c   1.000
_cell.angle_alpha   90.00
_cell.angle_beta   90.00
_cell.angle_gamma   90.00
#
_symmetry.space_group_name_H-M   'P 1'
#
loop_
_entity.id
_entity.type
_entity.pdbx_description
1 polymer ?
#
loop_
_entity_poly.entity_id
_entity_poly.type
_entity_poly.pdbx_seq_one_letter_code
_entity_poly.pdbx_strand_id
1 'polypeptide(L)'
;SEQVKGYGSIAEGHFVAVYAVASGVADCCIAPRAAARCFGLDFVPLALERFDLSFSPESLELPACKALLDVLNRSALRKRLECIAGYDTGHTGEVLM
;
A
#
# COMPACT_ATOMS: atom_id res chain seq x y z
N SER A 1 12.72 -20.50 -23.33
CA SER A 1 12.44 -19.64 -22.18
C SER A 1 12.61 -18.21 -22.64
N GLU A 2 11.51 -17.50 -22.92
CA GLU A 2 11.56 -16.07 -23.18
C GLU A 2 11.98 -15.33 -21.90
N GLN A 3 12.92 -14.41 -22.04
CA GLN A 3 13.38 -13.58 -20.92
C GLN A 3 12.32 -12.52 -20.64
N VAL A 4 11.93 -12.37 -19.37
CA VAL A 4 10.98 -11.35 -18.93
C VAL A 4 11.58 -9.97 -19.19
N LYS A 5 10.89 -9.12 -19.95
CA LYS A 5 11.31 -7.75 -20.27
C LYS A 5 11.40 -6.93 -18.99
N GLY A 6 12.53 -6.25 -18.80
CA GLY A 6 12.79 -5.42 -17.63
C GLY A 6 13.31 -6.18 -16.40
N TYR A 7 13.56 -7.48 -16.49
CA TYR A 7 14.05 -8.29 -15.35
C TYR A 7 15.33 -7.75 -14.69
N GLY A 8 16.25 -7.22 -15.49
CA GLY A 8 17.50 -6.63 -14.99
C GLY A 8 17.39 -5.17 -14.51
N SER A 9 16.18 -4.59 -14.54
CA SER A 9 15.96 -3.19 -14.21
C SER A 9 15.44 -3.02 -12.78
N ILE A 10 15.97 -2.04 -12.06
CA ILE A 10 15.51 -1.66 -10.73
C ILE A 10 14.83 -0.29 -10.86
N ALA A 11 13.57 -0.22 -10.45
CA ALA A 11 12.82 1.04 -10.44
C ALA A 11 13.00 1.77 -9.10
N GLU A 12 13.08 3.09 -9.16
CA GLU A 12 13.16 3.96 -7.97
C GLU A 12 11.76 4.21 -7.39
N GLY A 13 11.17 3.16 -6.84
CA GLY A 13 9.87 3.21 -6.16
C GLY A 13 8.70 2.64 -6.96
N HIS A 14 7.57 2.43 -6.27
CA HIS A 14 6.44 1.67 -6.80
C HIS A 14 5.77 2.34 -8.01
N PHE A 15 5.59 3.67 -7.99
CA PHE A 15 4.95 4.38 -9.10
C PHE A 15 5.77 4.32 -10.38
N VAL A 16 7.10 4.42 -10.27
CA VAL A 16 8.02 4.27 -11.42
C VAL A 16 7.94 2.86 -11.98
N ALA A 17 7.93 1.85 -11.11
CA ALA A 17 7.81 0.44 -11.52
C ALA A 17 6.50 0.16 -12.25
N VAL A 18 5.37 0.62 -11.68
CA VAL A 18 4.03 0.43 -12.28
C VAL A 18 3.92 1.18 -13.61
N TYR A 19 4.46 2.40 -13.70
CA TYR A 19 4.50 3.14 -14.97
C TYR A 19 5.33 2.42 -16.04
N ALA A 20 6.46 1.79 -15.66
CA ALA A 20 7.26 1.01 -16.60
C ALA A 20 6.48 -0.18 -17.19
N VAL A 21 5.62 -0.83 -16.41
CA VAL A 21 4.73 -1.87 -16.92
C VAL A 21 3.63 -1.26 -17.80
N ALA A 22 2.96 -0.20 -17.33
CA ALA A 22 1.88 0.45 -18.07
C ALA A 22 2.32 1.03 -19.43
N SER A 23 3.58 1.45 -19.54
CA SER A 23 4.19 1.95 -20.78
C SER A 23 4.83 0.85 -21.64
N GLY A 24 4.77 -0.41 -21.21
CA GLY A 24 5.35 -1.56 -21.91
C GLY A 24 6.88 -1.62 -21.88
N VAL A 25 7.54 -0.88 -20.98
CA VAL A 25 9.00 -0.94 -20.76
C VAL A 25 9.40 -2.23 -20.03
N ALA A 26 8.52 -2.77 -19.18
CA ALA A 26 8.68 -4.05 -18.49
C ALA A 26 7.39 -4.89 -18.59
N ASP A 27 7.50 -6.22 -18.48
CA ASP A 27 6.32 -7.10 -18.54
C ASP A 27 5.55 -7.13 -17.20
N CYS A 28 6.27 -7.03 -16.08
CA CYS A 28 5.69 -7.05 -14.74
C CYS A 28 6.60 -6.33 -13.73
N CYS A 29 6.05 -6.03 -12.55
CA CYS A 29 6.81 -5.44 -11.44
C CYS A 29 6.22 -5.86 -10.08
N ILE A 30 7.00 -5.68 -9.01
CA ILE A 30 6.51 -5.82 -7.63
C ILE A 30 6.06 -4.45 -7.12
N ALA A 31 4.78 -4.32 -6.79
CA ALA A 31 4.21 -3.08 -6.25
C ALA A 31 2.98 -3.36 -5.38
N PRO A 32 2.59 -2.44 -4.48
CA PRO A 32 1.32 -2.52 -3.78
C PRO A 32 0.13 -2.51 -4.74
N ARG A 33 -0.92 -3.25 -4.40
CA ARG A 33 -2.18 -3.32 -5.17
C ARG A 33 -2.77 -1.94 -5.48
N ALA A 34 -2.70 -1.02 -4.53
CA ALA A 34 -3.18 0.35 -4.70
C ALA A 34 -2.47 1.07 -5.86
N ALA A 35 -1.15 0.87 -6.02
CA ALA A 35 -0.39 1.48 -7.11
C ALA A 35 -0.79 0.89 -8.47
N ALA A 36 -0.92 -0.44 -8.59
CA ALA A 36 -1.39 -1.08 -9.82
C ALA A 36 -2.78 -0.58 -10.25
N ARG A 37 -3.72 -0.46 -9.29
CA ARG A 37 -5.07 0.08 -9.53
C ARG A 37 -5.07 1.50 -10.07
N CYS A 38 -4.17 2.36 -9.61
CA CYS A 38 -4.07 3.74 -10.11
C CYS A 38 -3.75 3.81 -11.61
N PHE A 39 -3.13 2.78 -12.18
CA PHE A 39 -2.81 2.69 -13.61
C PHE A 39 -3.71 1.70 -14.37
N GLY A 40 -4.73 1.15 -13.71
CA GLY A 40 -5.65 0.17 -14.33
C GLY A 40 -4.96 -1.14 -14.74
N LEU A 41 -3.85 -1.50 -14.08
CA LEU A 41 -3.15 -2.75 -14.36
C LEU A 41 -3.75 -3.91 -13.58
N ASP A 42 -3.65 -5.11 -14.16
CA ASP A 42 -3.94 -6.35 -13.47
C ASP A 42 -2.98 -6.55 -12.28
N PHE A 43 -3.48 -7.24 -11.25
CA PHE A 43 -2.71 -7.49 -10.02
C PHE A 43 -2.76 -8.97 -9.64
N VAL A 44 -1.59 -9.59 -9.56
CA VAL A 44 -1.41 -10.96 -9.06
C VAL A 44 -0.92 -10.90 -7.60
N PRO A 45 -1.69 -11.38 -6.62
CA PRO A 45 -1.26 -11.38 -5.22
C PRO A 45 -0.04 -12.28 -5.01
N LEU A 46 1.01 -11.74 -4.40
CA LEU A 46 2.22 -12.47 -4.04
C LEU A 46 2.37 -12.66 -2.53
N ALA A 47 2.18 -11.57 -1.77
CA ALA A 47 2.27 -11.57 -0.32
C ALA A 47 1.36 -10.49 0.27
N LEU A 48 1.07 -10.62 1.56
CA LEU A 48 0.46 -9.57 2.37
C LEU A 48 1.56 -8.79 3.08
N GLU A 49 1.48 -7.48 3.00
CA GLU A 49 2.39 -6.57 3.69
C GLU A 49 1.59 -5.75 4.69
N ARG A 50 2.06 -5.73 5.93
CA ARG A 50 1.46 -4.97 7.03
C ARG A 50 2.12 -3.60 7.12
N PHE A 51 1.31 -2.56 7.25
CA PHE A 51 1.78 -1.19 7.48
C PHE A 51 1.45 -0.77 8.92
N ASP A 52 2.46 -0.30 9.63
CA ASP A 52 2.32 0.26 10.98
C ASP A 52 2.64 1.75 10.98
N LEU A 53 1.93 2.50 11.81
CA LEU A 53 2.24 3.91 12.09
C LEU A 53 3.08 3.98 13.36
N SER A 54 4.28 4.54 13.25
CA SER A 54 5.19 4.70 14.38
C SER A 54 5.07 6.09 14.99
N PHE A 55 4.85 6.14 16.30
CA PHE A 55 4.78 7.37 17.08
C PHE A 55 5.75 7.28 18.26
N SER A 56 6.37 8.40 18.62
CA SER A 56 7.01 8.48 19.94
C SER A 56 5.92 8.51 21.03
N PRO A 57 6.22 8.05 22.25
CA PRO A 57 5.25 8.09 23.36
C PRO A 57 4.69 9.50 23.61
N GLU A 58 5.53 10.53 23.49
CA GLU A 58 5.11 11.91 23.68
C GLU A 58 4.19 12.38 22.55
N SER A 59 4.42 11.88 21.34
CA SER A 59 3.60 12.24 20.17
C SER A 59 2.19 11.68 20.29
N LEU A 60 2.00 10.52 20.92
CA LEU A 60 0.67 9.94 21.15
C LEU A 60 -0.24 10.84 22.00
N GLU A 61 0.35 11.69 22.84
CA GLU A 61 -0.42 12.62 23.67
C GLU A 61 -0.97 13.83 22.90
N LEU A 62 -0.41 14.13 21.72
CA LEU A 62 -0.83 15.25 20.90
C LEU A 62 -2.29 15.07 20.42
N PRO A 63 -3.13 16.12 20.50
CA PRO A 63 -4.52 16.06 20.04
C PRO A 63 -4.67 15.57 18.59
N ALA A 64 -3.71 15.91 17.71
CA ALA A 64 -3.72 15.46 16.33
C ALA A 64 -3.53 13.94 16.18
N CYS A 65 -2.65 13.33 16.97
CA CYS A 65 -2.41 11.89 16.95
C CYS A 65 -3.62 11.12 17.52
N LYS A 66 -4.21 11.61 18.60
CA LYS A 66 -5.47 11.08 19.14
C LYS A 66 -6.60 11.14 18.12
N ALA A 67 -6.76 12.28 17.44
CA ALA A 67 -7.76 12.43 16.38
C ALA A 67 -7.51 11.49 15.19
N LEU A 68 -6.26 11.26 14.81
CA LEU A 68 -5.90 10.29 13.77
C LEU A 68 -6.27 8.86 14.18
N LEU A 69 -5.90 8.45 15.39
CA LEU A 69 -6.25 7.13 15.94
C LEU A 69 -7.77 6.92 16.02
N ASP A 70 -8.51 7.95 16.43
CA ASP A 70 -9.97 7.92 16.43
C ASP A 70 -10.51 7.68 15.01
N VAL A 71 -9.96 8.35 13.99
CA VAL A 71 -10.37 8.17 12.59
C VAL A 71 -10.04 6.77 12.09
N LEU A 72 -8.87 6.22 12.43
CA LEU A 72 -8.46 4.85 12.07
C LEU A 72 -9.41 3.78 12.65
N ASN A 73 -10.00 4.07 13.81
CA ASN A 73 -10.98 3.19 14.46
C ASN A 73 -12.41 3.31 13.91
N ARG A 74 -12.69 4.26 13.01
CA ARG A 74 -14.03 4.40 12.42
C ARG A 74 -14.27 3.34 11.35
N SER A 75 -15.41 2.64 11.47
CA SER A 75 -15.85 1.65 10.48
C SER A 75 -15.99 2.23 9.06
N ALA A 76 -16.35 3.51 8.94
CA ALA A 76 -16.44 4.21 7.66
C ALA A 76 -15.08 4.31 6.94
N LEU A 77 -13.99 4.51 7.68
CA LEU A 77 -12.64 4.51 7.09
C LEU A 77 -12.24 3.09 6.70
N ARG A 78 -12.41 2.12 7.60
CA ARG A 78 -12.05 0.72 7.33
C ARG A 78 -12.73 0.18 6.07
N LYS A 79 -14.03 0.42 5.90
CA LYS A 79 -14.77 0.09 4.67
C LYS A 79 -14.18 0.76 3.42
N ARG A 80 -13.75 2.02 3.52
CA ARG A 80 -13.11 2.72 2.39
C ARG A 80 -11.77 2.09 2.02
N LEU A 81 -10.95 1.72 3.01
CA LEU A 81 -9.66 1.06 2.79
C LEU A 81 -9.85 -0.32 2.12
N GLU A 82 -10.85 -1.09 2.56
CA GLU A 82 -11.22 -2.37 1.95
C GLU A 82 -11.71 -2.21 0.50
N CYS A 83 -12.67 -1.31 0.26
CA CYS A 83 -13.28 -1.19 -1.08
C CYS A 83 -12.33 -0.55 -2.11
N ILE A 84 -11.69 0.56 -1.74
CA ILE A 84 -10.95 1.39 -2.70
C ILE A 84 -9.56 0.82 -2.94
N ALA A 85 -8.85 0.50 -1.87
CA ALA A 85 -7.45 0.08 -1.95
C ALA A 85 -7.27 -1.45 -1.84
N GLY A 86 -8.30 -2.17 -1.39
CA GLY A 86 -8.22 -3.62 -1.22
C GLY A 86 -7.34 -4.05 -0.06
N TYR A 87 -7.23 -3.20 0.98
CA TYR A 87 -6.51 -3.50 2.21
C TYR A 87 -7.31 -4.43 3.11
N ASP A 88 -6.61 -5.29 3.84
CA ASP A 88 -7.14 -5.95 5.02
C ASP A 88 -7.11 -4.96 6.20
N THR A 89 -8.23 -4.78 6.89
CA THR A 89 -8.35 -3.81 7.99
C THR A 89 -8.51 -4.46 9.37
N GLY A 90 -8.28 -5.77 9.49
CA GLY A 90 -8.44 -6.51 10.75
C GLY A 90 -7.69 -5.93 11.94
N HIS A 91 -6.54 -5.30 11.68
CA HIS A 91 -5.67 -4.67 12.69
C HIS A 91 -5.66 -3.12 12.64
N THR A 92 -6.50 -2.50 11.81
CA THR A 92 -6.45 -1.03 11.63
C THR A 92 -6.87 -0.30 12.91
N GLY A 93 -6.00 0.58 13.41
CA GLY A 93 -6.25 1.35 14.63
C GLY A 93 -5.90 0.62 15.92
N GLU A 94 -5.35 -0.60 15.83
CA GLU A 94 -4.73 -1.29 16.96
C GLU A 94 -3.45 -0.56 17.39
N VAL A 95 -3.30 -0.30 18.68
CA VAL A 95 -2.08 0.26 19.25
C VAL A 95 -1.27 -0.89 19.85
N LEU A 96 -0.09 -1.14 19.29
CA LEU A 96 0.87 -2.10 19.82
C LEU A 96 1.82 -1.37 20.78
N MET A 97 1.99 -1.91 22.00
CA MET A 97 2.92 -1.43 23.02
C MET A 97 4.06 -2.40 23.21
#